data_AF-A0A815X7D0-F1
#
_entry.id   AF-A0A815X7D0-F1
#
_cell.length_a   1.000
_cell.length_b   1.000
_cell.length_c   1.000
_cell.angle_alpha   90.00
_cell.angle_beta   90.00
_cell.angle_gamma   90.00
#
_symmetry.space_group_name_H-M   'P 1'
#
loop_
_entity.id
_entity.type
_entity.pdbx_description
1 polymer ?
#
loop_
_entity_poly.entity_id
_entity_poly.type
_entity_poly.pdbx_seq_one_letter_code
_entity_poly.pdbx_strand_id
1 'polypeptide(L)'
;MLLLFVILIGIVSSHLNDPFVCPSGYSTYLPVKLPTSWINGSINCFDKGATRPDLDIFPINNDTYILRENKCINYEAPFMYLLFSNDTVLLIDSGATVSFISLPIQQHVETLITHWCINNKKERADLELVVAHTHNHDDHTAGDIQFKYKLFTTIVNTSIEEVSRYFHLDNWPNTIGTYDLNNQRRLAIIPIPGHENSAIA
;
A
#
# COMPACT_ATOMS: atom_id res chain seq x y z
N MET A 1 43.31 40.38 16.88
CA MET A 1 41.86 40.06 16.83
C MET A 1 41.71 38.82 15.97
N LEU A 2 41.72 37.63 16.59
CA LEU A 2 41.72 36.34 15.91
C LEU A 2 40.28 35.81 15.94
N LEU A 3 39.60 35.73 14.79
CA LEU A 3 38.27 35.16 14.68
C LEU A 3 38.37 33.63 14.68
N LEU A 4 37.84 32.99 15.74
CA LEU A 4 37.62 31.55 15.80
C LEU A 4 36.34 31.22 15.01
N PHE A 5 36.46 30.53 13.88
CA PHE A 5 35.33 29.89 13.22
C PHE A 5 35.06 28.56 13.91
N VAL A 6 33.95 28.46 14.64
CA VAL A 6 33.45 27.20 15.19
C VAL A 6 32.60 26.53 14.11
N ILE A 7 33.15 25.49 13.47
CA ILE A 7 32.38 24.61 12.59
C ILE A 7 31.62 23.64 13.48
N LEU A 8 30.31 23.87 13.65
CA LEU A 8 29.41 22.91 14.28
C LEU A 8 29.18 21.77 13.28
N ILE A 9 29.88 20.65 13.44
CA ILE A 9 29.55 19.42 12.74
C ILE A 9 28.32 18.85 13.45
N GLY A 10 27.13 19.16 12.94
CA GLY A 10 25.91 18.48 13.35
C GLY A 10 26.03 17.02 12.98
N ILE A 11 26.10 16.14 13.98
CA ILE A 11 25.98 14.70 13.78
C ILE A 11 24.53 14.47 13.36
N VAL A 12 24.27 14.41 12.06
CA VAL A 12 23.03 13.85 11.54
C VAL A 12 23.14 12.35 11.84
N SER A 13 22.44 11.88 12.87
CA SER A 13 22.35 10.44 13.13
C SER A 13 21.61 9.83 11.94
N SER A 14 22.35 9.25 11.00
CA SER A 14 21.78 8.61 9.83
C SER A 14 21.26 7.24 10.23
N HIS A 15 20.07 7.19 10.83
CA HIS A 15 19.29 5.96 11.07
C HIS A 15 18.84 5.26 9.77
N LEU A 16 19.41 5.64 8.62
CA LEU A 16 19.13 5.08 7.30
C LEU A 16 19.80 3.71 7.09
N ASN A 17 20.80 3.35 7.92
CA ASN A 17 21.52 2.07 7.82
C ASN A 17 21.31 1.13 9.01
N ASP A 18 20.47 1.51 9.98
CA ASP A 18 20.20 0.63 11.10
C ASP A 18 19.34 -0.54 10.62
N PRO A 19 19.69 -1.80 10.95
CA PRO A 19 18.88 -2.95 10.58
C PRO A 19 17.46 -2.75 11.13
N PHE A 20 16.45 -3.08 10.33
CA PHE A 20 15.06 -3.01 10.79
C PHE A 20 14.91 -3.85 12.05
N VAL A 21 14.61 -3.19 13.16
CA VAL A 21 14.26 -3.84 14.42
C VAL A 21 12.75 -3.82 14.48
N CYS A 22 12.11 -5.00 14.42
CA CYS A 22 10.69 -5.12 14.75
C CYS A 22 10.45 -4.39 16.08
N PRO A 23 9.54 -3.41 16.15
CA PRO A 23 9.20 -2.78 17.41
C PRO A 23 8.87 -3.89 18.40
N SER A 24 9.52 -3.88 19.56
CA SER A 24 9.27 -4.88 20.59
C SER A 24 7.75 -4.91 20.82
N GLY A 25 7.09 -6.04 20.54
CA GLY A 25 5.63 -6.20 20.41
C GLY A 25 4.80 -5.92 21.67
N TYR A 26 5.31 -5.09 22.58
CA TYR A 26 4.69 -4.67 23.82
C TYR A 26 3.55 -3.66 23.65
N SER A 27 3.22 -3.23 22.43
CA SER A 27 1.95 -2.51 22.22
C SER A 27 0.81 -3.53 22.20
N THR A 28 0.25 -3.83 23.36
CA THR A 28 -0.96 -4.67 23.52
C THR A 28 -2.23 -4.01 23.00
N TYR A 29 -2.12 -2.78 22.48
CA TYR A 29 -3.20 -2.06 21.82
C TYR A 29 -2.79 -1.76 20.37
N LEU A 30 -3.49 -2.37 19.42
CA LEU A 30 -3.79 -1.65 18.20
C LEU A 30 -4.88 -0.63 18.59
N PRO A 31 -4.64 0.69 18.53
CA PRO A 31 -5.63 1.70 18.93
C PRO A 31 -6.82 1.79 17.96
N VAL A 32 -7.02 0.77 17.12
CA VAL A 32 -7.95 0.75 16.00
C VAL A 32 -8.94 -0.37 16.22
N LYS A 33 -10.21 0.00 16.37
CA LYS A 33 -11.31 -0.95 16.40
C LYS A 33 -11.73 -1.27 14.96
N LEU A 34 -11.33 -2.44 14.47
CA LEU A 34 -11.76 -2.93 13.16
C LEU A 34 -13.29 -3.12 13.10
N PRO A 35 -13.89 -3.06 11.90
CA PRO A 35 -15.32 -3.31 11.76
C PRO A 35 -15.64 -4.74 12.21
N THR A 36 -16.80 -4.92 12.85
CA THR A 36 -17.26 -6.25 13.30
C THR A 36 -17.66 -7.16 12.13
N SER A 37 -17.86 -6.57 10.95
CA SER A 37 -18.20 -7.27 9.72
C SER A 37 -17.76 -6.44 8.52
N TRP A 38 -17.24 -7.12 7.51
CA TRP A 38 -16.97 -6.56 6.19
C TRP A 38 -18.10 -6.92 5.21
N ILE A 39 -18.21 -6.19 4.10
CA ILE A 39 -19.21 -6.48 3.05
C ILE A 39 -19.06 -7.92 2.50
N ASN A 40 -20.03 -8.78 2.77
CA ASN A 40 -20.00 -10.20 2.39
C ASN A 40 -20.83 -10.50 1.13
N GLY A 41 -21.06 -9.51 0.28
CA GLY A 41 -21.92 -9.64 -0.89
C GLY A 41 -23.39 -9.73 -0.51
N SER A 42 -24.16 -10.50 -1.28
CA SER A 42 -25.60 -10.62 -1.11
C SER A 42 -26.09 -11.96 -1.62
N ILE A 43 -27.24 -12.42 -1.10
CA ILE A 43 -27.85 -13.68 -1.52
C ILE A 43 -28.10 -13.74 -3.03
N ASN A 44 -28.45 -12.61 -3.64
CA ASN A 44 -28.59 -12.46 -5.08
C ASN A 44 -27.73 -11.30 -5.59
N CYS A 45 -26.52 -11.61 -6.04
CA CYS A 45 -25.59 -10.62 -6.58
C CYS A 45 -26.09 -9.94 -7.87
N PHE A 46 -27.09 -10.50 -8.55
CA PHE A 46 -27.68 -9.95 -9.78
C PHE A 46 -28.91 -9.07 -9.54
N ASP A 47 -29.33 -8.87 -8.29
CA ASP A 47 -30.42 -7.97 -7.96
C ASP A 47 -30.04 -6.51 -8.25
N LYS A 48 -30.57 -5.97 -9.36
CA LYS A 48 -30.35 -4.60 -9.81
C LYS A 48 -31.07 -3.54 -8.96
N GLY A 49 -31.98 -3.96 -8.07
CA GLY A 49 -32.68 -3.06 -7.15
C GLY A 49 -31.92 -2.79 -5.86
N ALA A 50 -30.87 -3.57 -5.56
CA ALA A 50 -30.05 -3.40 -4.38
C ALA A 50 -28.87 -2.46 -4.65
N THR A 51 -28.81 -1.31 -3.97
CA THR A 51 -27.60 -0.49 -3.94
C THR A 51 -26.53 -1.19 -3.11
N ARG A 52 -25.37 -1.45 -3.72
CA ARG A 52 -24.25 -2.11 -3.07
C ARG A 52 -22.97 -1.39 -3.48
N PRO A 53 -22.13 -0.94 -2.53
CA PRO A 53 -20.80 -0.48 -2.90
C PRO A 53 -19.97 -1.69 -3.34
N ASP A 54 -19.08 -1.44 -4.29
CA ASP A 54 -18.12 -2.38 -4.86
C ASP A 54 -16.93 -2.61 -3.91
N LEU A 55 -16.58 -1.61 -3.09
CA LEU A 55 -15.59 -1.70 -2.02
C LEU A 55 -16.20 -1.40 -0.65
N ASP A 56 -15.69 -2.12 0.35
CA ASP A 56 -15.71 -1.66 1.73
C ASP A 56 -14.44 -0.82 1.96
N ILE A 57 -14.58 0.43 2.37
CA ILE A 57 -13.47 1.36 2.57
C ILE A 57 -13.41 1.73 4.04
N PHE A 58 -12.37 1.27 4.74
CA PHE A 58 -12.20 1.48 6.16
C PHE A 58 -10.95 2.32 6.45
N PRO A 59 -11.09 3.58 6.93
CA PRO A 59 -9.95 4.37 7.38
C PRO A 59 -9.44 3.86 8.74
N ILE A 60 -8.22 3.32 8.77
CA ILE A 60 -7.52 3.01 10.02
C ILE A 60 -7.18 4.32 10.74
N ASN A 61 -6.69 5.30 9.99
CA ASN A 61 -6.40 6.67 10.42
C ASN A 61 -6.37 7.58 9.18
N ASN A 62 -5.90 8.83 9.34
CA ASN A 62 -5.86 9.80 8.25
C ASN A 62 -4.95 9.38 7.08
N ASP A 63 -3.97 8.52 7.31
CA ASP A 63 -2.92 8.17 6.35
C ASP A 63 -2.95 6.68 5.96
N THR A 64 -3.99 5.95 6.32
CA THR A 64 -4.06 4.50 6.10
C THR A 64 -5.49 4.00 5.95
N TYR A 65 -5.74 3.31 4.85
CA TYR A 65 -7.03 2.72 4.53
C TYR A 65 -6.88 1.22 4.27
N ILE A 66 -7.90 0.47 4.68
CA ILE A 66 -8.15 -0.88 4.23
C ILE A 66 -9.29 -0.80 3.21
N LEU A 67 -9.10 -1.44 2.06
CA LEU A 67 -10.11 -1.64 1.04
C LEU A 67 -10.43 -3.13 0.99
N ARG A 68 -11.69 -3.49 0.84
CA ARG A 68 -12.08 -4.88 0.60
C ARG A 68 -13.05 -4.97 -0.55
N GLU A 69 -12.77 -5.83 -1.51
CA GLU A 69 -13.72 -6.09 -2.60
C GLU A 69 -15.00 -6.74 -2.07
N ASN A 70 -16.12 -6.30 -2.63
CA ASN A 70 -17.40 -6.91 -2.38
C ASN A 70 -17.44 -8.32 -3.02
N LYS A 71 -17.87 -9.34 -2.26
CA LYS A 71 -18.02 -10.73 -2.73
C LYS A 71 -18.94 -10.92 -3.92
N CYS A 72 -19.82 -9.96 -4.22
CA CYS A 72 -20.63 -9.98 -5.43
C CYS A 72 -19.86 -9.57 -6.70
N ILE A 73 -18.70 -8.93 -6.55
CA ILE A 73 -17.79 -8.60 -7.65
C ILE A 73 -16.83 -9.76 -7.89
N ASN A 74 -16.12 -10.18 -6.84
CA ASN A 74 -15.23 -11.33 -6.89
C ASN A 74 -15.37 -12.15 -5.59
N TYR A 75 -15.49 -13.48 -5.72
CA TYR A 75 -15.74 -14.39 -4.59
C TYR A 75 -14.60 -14.41 -3.57
N GLU A 76 -13.37 -14.11 -4.00
CA GLU A 76 -12.18 -14.06 -3.16
C GLU A 76 -12.25 -12.88 -2.18
N ALA A 77 -12.81 -11.76 -2.64
CA ALA A 77 -12.97 -10.53 -1.88
C ALA A 77 -11.66 -10.08 -1.21
N PRO A 78 -10.58 -9.88 -2.00
CA PRO A 78 -9.27 -9.54 -1.48
C PRO A 78 -9.30 -8.23 -0.70
N PHE A 79 -8.36 -8.12 0.23
CA PHE A 79 -8.04 -6.88 0.90
C PHE A 79 -6.93 -6.16 0.14
N MET A 80 -7.02 -4.84 0.10
CA MET A 80 -5.95 -3.96 -0.39
C MET A 80 -5.69 -2.91 0.68
N TYR A 81 -4.47 -2.38 0.71
CA TYR A 81 -4.06 -1.40 1.71
C TYR A 81 -3.51 -0.16 1.03
N LEU A 82 -4.00 1.02 1.41
CA LEU A 82 -3.54 2.29 0.88
C LEU A 82 -2.85 3.09 1.97
N LEU A 83 -1.55 3.31 1.82
CA LEU A 83 -0.67 3.92 2.81
C LEU A 83 -0.16 5.26 2.27
N PHE A 84 -0.40 6.34 3.01
CA PHE A 84 0.00 7.69 2.62
C PHE A 84 1.30 8.13 3.30
N SER A 85 2.08 8.92 2.57
CA SER A 85 3.17 9.75 3.06
C SER A 85 3.19 11.08 2.30
N ASN A 86 4.18 11.91 2.55
CA ASN A 86 4.23 13.31 2.10
C ASN A 86 4.35 13.49 0.58
N ASP A 87 4.90 12.51 -0.12
CA ASP A 87 5.17 12.49 -1.58
C ASP A 87 4.97 11.09 -2.21
N THR A 88 4.68 10.05 -1.42
CA THR A 88 4.40 8.70 -1.94
C THR A 88 3.12 8.14 -1.32
N VAL A 89 2.29 7.54 -2.16
CA VAL A 89 1.15 6.71 -1.76
C VAL A 89 1.46 5.29 -2.19
N LEU A 90 1.45 4.33 -1.27
CA LEU A 90 1.63 2.91 -1.57
C LEU A 90 0.28 2.20 -1.52
N LEU A 91 -0.13 1.65 -2.65
CA LEU A 91 -1.21 0.67 -2.75
C LEU A 91 -0.59 -0.73 -2.73
N ILE A 92 -0.98 -1.53 -1.74
CA ILE A 92 -0.64 -2.95 -1.63
C ILE A 92 -1.85 -3.73 -2.14
N ASP A 93 -1.61 -4.49 -3.21
CA ASP A 93 -2.56 -5.21 -4.06
C ASP A 93 -3.52 -4.30 -4.84
N SER A 94 -3.87 -4.71 -6.05
CA SER A 94 -4.83 -4.02 -6.93
C SER A 94 -6.16 -4.75 -7.06
N GLY A 95 -6.30 -5.87 -6.35
CA GLY A 95 -7.51 -6.66 -6.27
C GLY A 95 -7.68 -7.64 -7.43
N ALA A 96 -8.86 -8.27 -7.46
CA ALA A 96 -9.16 -9.44 -8.28
C ALA A 96 -9.99 -9.12 -9.53
N THR A 97 -10.19 -7.84 -9.83
CA THR A 97 -11.15 -7.39 -10.82
C THR A 97 -10.54 -6.49 -11.89
N VAL A 98 -10.48 -7.00 -13.13
CA VAL A 98 -10.02 -6.25 -14.32
C VAL A 98 -10.99 -5.15 -14.79
N SER A 99 -12.26 -5.23 -14.38
CA SER A 99 -13.36 -4.47 -14.97
C SER A 99 -13.50 -3.07 -14.39
N PHE A 100 -13.31 -2.06 -15.24
CA PHE A 100 -13.51 -0.63 -14.96
C PHE A 100 -14.97 -0.24 -14.67
N ILE A 101 -15.93 -1.17 -14.77
CA ILE A 101 -17.35 -0.90 -14.57
C ILE A 101 -17.81 -1.50 -13.24
N SER A 102 -17.47 -2.76 -12.99
CA SER A 102 -17.91 -3.47 -11.80
C SER A 102 -17.07 -3.13 -10.57
N LEU A 103 -15.79 -2.82 -10.77
CA LEU A 103 -14.91 -2.26 -9.75
C LEU A 103 -13.85 -1.37 -10.40
N PRO A 104 -14.12 -0.06 -10.57
CA PRO A 104 -13.12 0.92 -11.01
C PRO A 104 -12.10 1.23 -9.90
N ILE A 105 -11.29 0.26 -9.48
CA ILE A 105 -10.36 0.39 -8.34
C ILE A 105 -9.45 1.61 -8.45
N GLN A 106 -8.97 1.94 -9.66
CA GLN A 106 -8.12 3.11 -9.86
C GLN A 106 -8.85 4.42 -9.55
N GLN A 107 -10.15 4.52 -9.85
CA GLN A 107 -10.94 5.72 -9.53
C GLN A 107 -11.19 5.84 -8.03
N HIS A 108 -11.43 4.71 -7.34
CA HIS A 108 -11.56 4.71 -5.88
C HIS A 108 -10.28 5.17 -5.20
N VAL A 109 -9.14 4.63 -5.64
CA VAL A 109 -7.82 5.02 -5.11
C VAL A 109 -7.55 6.51 -5.37
N GLU A 110 -7.77 7.02 -6.58
CA GLU A 110 -7.60 8.46 -6.87
C GLU A 110 -8.56 9.36 -6.07
N THR A 111 -9.78 8.89 -5.79
CA THR A 111 -10.72 9.61 -4.93
C THR A 111 -10.16 9.74 -3.51
N LEU A 112 -9.62 8.66 -2.96
CA LEU A 112 -8.98 8.67 -1.64
C LEU A 112 -7.74 9.56 -1.62
N ILE A 113 -6.91 9.50 -2.66
CA ILE A 113 -5.74 10.36 -2.80
C ILE A 113 -6.15 11.84 -2.84
N THR A 114 -7.15 12.18 -3.64
CA THR A 114 -7.66 13.56 -3.76
C THR A 114 -8.18 14.07 -2.41
N HIS A 115 -8.95 13.27 -1.68
CA HIS A 115 -9.41 13.64 -0.34
C HIS A 115 -8.25 13.85 0.64
N TRP A 116 -7.25 12.97 0.61
CA TRP A 116 -6.06 13.12 1.42
C TRP A 116 -5.30 14.40 1.09
N CYS A 117 -5.12 14.71 -0.20
CA CYS A 117 -4.47 15.93 -0.67
C CYS A 117 -5.16 17.19 -0.16
N ILE A 118 -6.50 17.25 -0.26
CA ILE A 118 -7.30 18.38 0.23
C ILE A 118 -7.08 18.59 1.73
N ASN A 119 -7.11 17.52 2.52
CA ASN A 119 -6.95 17.59 3.97
C ASN A 119 -5.53 18.00 4.39
N ASN A 120 -4.52 17.65 3.58
CA ASN A 120 -3.11 17.93 3.83
C ASN A 120 -2.56 19.15 3.08
N LYS A 121 -3.41 19.88 2.34
CA LYS A 121 -3.03 21.05 1.51
C LYS A 121 -1.90 20.72 0.52
N LYS A 122 -2.06 19.61 -0.18
CA LYS A 122 -1.14 19.06 -1.18
C LYS A 122 -1.78 19.06 -2.55
N GLU A 123 -0.96 19.13 -3.60
CA GLU A 123 -1.41 18.88 -4.97
C GLU A 123 -1.25 17.40 -5.31
N ARG A 124 -2.16 16.84 -6.13
CA ARG A 124 -2.06 15.44 -6.58
C ARG A 124 -0.74 15.15 -7.29
N ALA A 125 -0.19 16.15 -8.00
CA ALA A 125 1.08 16.04 -8.72
C ALA A 125 2.31 15.96 -7.81
N ASP A 126 2.16 16.26 -6.51
CA ASP A 126 3.23 16.13 -5.52
C ASP A 126 3.40 14.68 -5.03
N LEU A 127 2.49 13.78 -5.42
CA LEU A 127 2.45 12.40 -4.94
C LEU A 127 2.74 11.40 -6.08
N GLU A 128 3.68 10.49 -5.86
CA GLU A 128 3.80 9.25 -6.63
C GLU A 128 2.88 8.19 -6.02
N LEU A 129 2.05 7.55 -6.84
CA LEU A 129 1.33 6.33 -6.48
C LEU A 129 2.19 5.12 -6.88
N VAL A 130 2.59 4.32 -5.90
CA VAL A 130 3.24 3.03 -6.12
C VAL A 130 2.21 1.93 -5.90
N VAL A 131 2.01 1.08 -6.90
CA VAL A 131 1.20 -0.14 -6.80
C VAL A 131 2.15 -1.32 -6.69
N ALA A 132 2.11 -2.03 -5.57
CA ALA A 132 2.90 -3.22 -5.31
C ALA A 132 2.00 -4.35 -4.82
N HIS A 133 2.51 -5.58 -4.82
CA HIS A 133 1.69 -6.76 -4.56
C HIS A 133 2.31 -7.64 -3.49
N THR A 134 1.44 -8.27 -2.70
CA THR A 134 1.85 -9.32 -1.78
C THR A 134 2.37 -10.53 -2.54
N HIS A 135 1.79 -10.88 -3.70
CA HIS A 135 2.29 -11.91 -4.61
C HIS A 135 1.62 -11.85 -6.01
N ASN A 136 2.00 -12.77 -6.90
CA ASN A 136 1.64 -12.74 -8.32
C ASN A 136 0.32 -13.45 -8.72
N HIS A 137 -0.60 -13.72 -7.81
CA HIS A 137 -1.90 -14.27 -8.20
C HIS A 137 -2.86 -13.17 -8.67
N ASP A 138 -3.84 -13.56 -9.49
CA ASP A 138 -4.76 -12.62 -10.13
C ASP A 138 -5.64 -11.89 -9.10
N ASP A 139 -5.90 -12.47 -7.95
CA ASP A 139 -6.64 -11.83 -6.86
C ASP A 139 -5.91 -10.68 -6.17
N HIS A 140 -4.62 -10.53 -6.47
CA HIS A 140 -3.77 -9.45 -6.00
C HIS A 140 -3.37 -8.45 -7.09
N THR A 141 -3.45 -8.84 -8.36
CA THR A 141 -2.82 -8.14 -9.49
C THR A 141 -3.77 -7.80 -10.65
N ALA A 142 -4.97 -8.39 -10.70
CA ALA A 142 -5.86 -8.22 -11.85
C ALA A 142 -6.29 -6.75 -12.08
N GLY A 143 -6.29 -5.93 -11.03
CA GLY A 143 -6.58 -4.50 -11.12
C GLY A 143 -5.50 -3.67 -11.82
N ASP A 144 -4.30 -4.19 -12.04
CA ASP A 144 -3.14 -3.43 -12.55
C ASP A 144 -3.39 -2.74 -13.88
N ILE A 145 -4.19 -3.38 -14.74
CA ILE A 145 -4.57 -2.81 -16.04
C ILE A 145 -5.24 -1.44 -15.89
N GLN A 146 -5.88 -1.16 -14.76
CA GLN A 146 -6.51 0.11 -14.48
C GLN A 146 -5.51 1.22 -14.12
N PHE A 147 -4.31 0.86 -13.65
CA PHE A 147 -3.24 1.78 -13.26
C PHE A 147 -2.19 2.00 -14.36
N LYS A 148 -2.15 1.14 -15.39
CA LYS A 148 -1.20 1.28 -16.50
C LYS A 148 -1.36 2.65 -17.19
N TYR A 149 -0.22 3.30 -17.42
CA TYR A 149 -0.11 4.60 -18.08
C TYR A 149 -0.82 5.77 -17.38
N LYS A 150 -1.19 5.61 -16.11
CA LYS A 150 -1.68 6.73 -15.30
C LYS A 150 -0.52 7.64 -14.91
N LEU A 151 -0.81 8.94 -14.84
CA LEU A 151 0.17 9.92 -14.40
C LEU A 151 0.56 9.66 -12.94
N PHE A 152 1.82 9.96 -12.61
CA PHE A 152 2.34 9.83 -11.25
C PHE A 152 2.07 8.45 -10.64
N THR A 153 2.19 7.40 -11.46
CA THR A 153 1.87 6.02 -11.05
C THR A 153 2.98 5.08 -11.52
N THR A 154 3.51 4.30 -10.58
CA THR A 154 4.47 3.22 -10.79
C THR A 154 3.83 1.92 -10.38
N ILE A 155 3.89 0.89 -11.23
CA ILE A 155 3.49 -0.48 -10.89
C ILE A 155 4.76 -1.30 -10.72
N VAL A 156 4.92 -1.91 -9.56
CA VAL A 156 6.02 -2.83 -9.26
C VAL A 156 5.65 -4.19 -9.81
N ASN A 157 6.39 -4.66 -10.80
CA ASN A 157 6.17 -5.99 -11.36
C ASN A 157 6.45 -7.09 -10.31
N THR A 158 5.87 -8.27 -10.55
CA THR A 158 5.69 -9.32 -9.55
C THR A 158 6.67 -10.47 -9.65
N SER A 159 7.65 -10.44 -10.56
CA SER A 159 8.71 -11.45 -10.59
C SER A 159 9.64 -11.29 -9.39
N ILE A 160 10.27 -12.38 -8.93
CA ILE A 160 11.25 -12.33 -7.83
C ILE A 160 12.33 -11.28 -8.12
N GLU A 161 12.84 -11.22 -9.36
CA GLU A 161 13.88 -10.27 -9.74
C GLU A 161 13.40 -8.82 -9.61
N GLU A 162 12.17 -8.53 -10.03
CA GLU A 162 11.61 -7.19 -10.01
C GLU A 162 11.23 -6.73 -8.61
N VAL A 163 10.58 -7.58 -7.83
CA VAL A 163 10.28 -7.36 -6.41
C VAL A 163 11.58 -7.15 -5.62
N SER A 164 12.57 -8.02 -5.83
CA SER A 164 13.85 -7.92 -5.12
C SER A 164 14.61 -6.66 -5.47
N ARG A 165 14.65 -6.30 -6.75
CA ARG A 165 15.30 -5.06 -7.19
C ARG A 165 14.59 -3.82 -6.67
N TYR A 166 13.26 -3.79 -6.65
CA TYR A 166 12.50 -2.63 -6.21
C TYR A 166 12.62 -2.41 -4.70
N PHE A 167 12.53 -3.48 -3.90
CA PHE A 167 12.58 -3.40 -2.44
C PHE A 167 13.98 -3.66 -1.84
N HIS A 168 15.01 -3.69 -2.68
CA HIS A 168 16.42 -3.90 -2.27
C HIS A 168 16.62 -5.19 -1.46
N LEU A 169 16.06 -6.29 -1.93
CA LEU A 169 16.16 -7.63 -1.33
C LEU A 169 17.38 -8.38 -1.91
N ASP A 170 18.58 -7.91 -1.57
CA ASP A 170 19.85 -8.33 -2.21
C ASP A 170 20.18 -9.82 -2.06
N ASN A 171 19.64 -10.50 -1.05
CA ASN A 171 19.85 -11.92 -0.80
C ASN A 171 18.51 -12.64 -0.57
N TRP A 172 17.57 -12.44 -1.50
CA TRP A 172 16.29 -13.16 -1.51
C TRP A 172 16.46 -14.67 -1.30
N PRO A 173 15.65 -15.32 -0.44
CA PRO A 173 14.61 -14.76 0.44
C PRO A 173 15.12 -14.49 1.87
N ASN A 174 16.43 -14.46 2.09
CA ASN A 174 17.04 -14.51 3.43
C ASN A 174 17.23 -13.12 4.07
N THR A 175 16.84 -12.04 3.39
CA THR A 175 16.99 -10.66 3.87
C THR A 175 15.63 -9.97 3.93
N ILE A 176 15.37 -9.32 5.07
CA ILE A 176 14.27 -8.36 5.20
C ILE A 176 14.73 -7.05 4.57
N GLY A 177 13.97 -6.58 3.58
CA GLY A 177 14.17 -5.26 2.97
C GLY A 177 13.50 -4.18 3.80
N THR A 178 13.89 -2.94 3.53
CA THR A 178 13.27 -1.78 4.16
C THR A 178 12.78 -0.82 3.09
N TYR A 179 11.51 -0.45 3.16
CA TYR A 179 10.91 0.51 2.24
C TYR A 179 10.44 1.74 3.02
N ASP A 180 11.13 2.84 2.80
CA ASP A 180 10.84 4.11 3.44
C ASP A 180 9.87 4.93 2.57
N LEU A 181 8.65 5.12 3.06
CA LEU A 181 7.68 6.08 2.55
C LEU A 181 8.11 7.48 3.03
N ASN A 182 9.15 7.98 2.38
CA ASN A 182 9.78 9.29 2.58
C ASN A 182 10.06 9.64 4.04
N ASN A 183 10.73 8.74 4.75
CA ASN A 183 11.18 8.92 6.14
C ASN A 183 10.04 9.18 7.16
N GLN A 184 8.77 9.13 6.75
CA GLN A 184 7.61 9.26 7.65
C GLN A 184 7.12 7.90 8.14
N ARG A 185 7.20 6.91 7.25
CA ARG A 185 6.85 5.53 7.56
C ARG A 185 7.90 4.60 6.97
N ARG A 186 8.36 3.67 7.79
CA ARG A 186 9.28 2.62 7.41
C ARG A 186 8.53 1.29 7.41
N LEU A 187 8.54 0.60 6.28
CA LEU A 187 7.98 -0.74 6.14
C LEU A 187 9.13 -1.75 6.11
N ALA A 188 8.97 -2.85 6.84
CA ALA A 188 9.75 -4.05 6.57
C ALA A 188 9.09 -4.79 5.43
N ILE A 189 9.91 -5.24 4.47
CA ILE A 189 9.49 -6.06 3.35
C ILE A 189 10.09 -7.43 3.57
N ILE A 190 9.25 -8.41 3.89
CA ILE A 190 9.68 -9.73 4.34
C ILE A 190 9.41 -10.73 3.23
N PRO A 191 10.44 -11.30 2.57
CA PRO A 191 10.25 -12.42 1.67
C PRO A 191 9.60 -13.59 2.41
N ILE A 192 8.48 -14.07 1.90
CA ILE A 192 7.73 -15.22 2.43
C ILE A 192 7.37 -16.21 1.31
N PRO A 193 8.34 -16.65 0.48
CA PRO A 193 8.05 -17.62 -0.57
C PRO A 193 7.42 -18.89 0.03
N GLY A 194 6.35 -19.37 -0.59
CA GLY A 194 5.61 -20.52 -0.09
C GLY A 194 4.35 -20.77 -0.90
N HIS A 195 3.29 -20.02 -0.62
CA HIS A 195 2.05 -20.06 -1.44
C HIS A 195 2.33 -19.66 -2.89
N GLU A 196 3.16 -18.65 -3.08
CA GLU A 196 3.67 -18.17 -4.36
C GLU A 196 5.16 -17.81 -4.17
N ASN A 197 5.96 -17.88 -5.24
CA ASN A 197 7.42 -17.83 -5.18
C ASN A 197 7.99 -16.42 -4.94
N SER A 198 7.30 -15.35 -5.34
CA SER A 198 7.70 -13.96 -5.12
C SER A 198 6.97 -13.29 -3.95
N ALA A 199 6.27 -14.08 -3.14
CA ALA A 199 5.45 -13.55 -2.05
C ALA A 199 6.25 -12.76 -1.00
N ILE A 200 5.70 -11.60 -0.61
CA ILE A 200 6.21 -10.70 0.42
C ILE A 200 5.12 -10.33 1.44
N ALA A 201 5.53 -9.94 2.65
CA ALA A 201 4.69 -9.38 3.71
C ALA A 201 5.27 -8.07 4.27
#